data_AF-A0A195CM34-F1
#
_entry.id   AF-A0A195CM34-F1
#
_cell.length_a   1.000
_cell.length_b   1.000
_cell.length_c   1.000
_cell.angle_alpha   90.00
_cell.angle_beta   90.00
_cell.angle_gamma   90.00
#
_symmetry.space_group_name_H-M   'P 1'
#
loop_
_entity.id
_entity.type
_entity.pdbx_description
1 polymer ?
#
loop_
_entity_poly.entity_id
_entity_poly.type
_entity_poly.pdbx_seq_one_letter_code
_entity_poly.pdbx_strand_id
1 'polypeptide(L)'
;MDAITQTDLYGLLGVEPTASMPEIKKAYRKKALTCHPDKNPDNPRAAELFQELSRVLEILTDTNARVTYDQAIAARKQAKERVRQFDAKRKKLKEDLEAREEAYKRSLDPKPDPKCEEERTKAEVKRLQEWYKQIEEEMMFTRELFLEKLKSSSDDSTSNVGDFRIKIRWKVQNGDLTNGGYNYDNLHKMFSKYGDVAVLVISSTKKGSAMIEFEDKIAAETALLAEIGLAQNPLTLRGLWDTQKRSTSAASSVNPDIRKPIFPTTTCFNSTPCASVSFSSAPNIFTQQTRMSDAELESSVLANLRRAEERKRLIEELKAQEGT
;
A
#
# COMPACT_ATOMS: atom_id res chain seq x y z
N MET A 1 -26.70 3.02 50.38
CA MET A 1 -25.43 2.88 51.12
C MET A 1 -24.23 2.59 50.21
N ASP A 2 -24.42 2.30 48.92
CA ASP A 2 -23.34 1.79 48.05
C ASP A 2 -22.26 2.81 47.68
N ALA A 3 -22.63 4.09 47.47
CA ALA A 3 -21.68 5.15 47.14
C ALA A 3 -20.60 5.36 48.22
N ILE A 4 -20.96 5.11 49.47
CA ILE A 4 -20.06 5.31 50.62
C ILE A 4 -19.00 4.21 50.67
N THR A 5 -19.35 2.98 50.29
CA THR A 5 -18.35 1.89 50.21
C THR A 5 -17.35 2.08 49.08
N GLN A 6 -17.68 2.87 48.05
CA GLN A 6 -16.79 3.16 46.91
C GLN A 6 -15.80 4.30 47.18
N THR A 7 -16.11 5.16 48.15
CA THR A 7 -15.33 6.37 48.45
C THR A 7 -14.33 6.09 49.56
N ASP A 8 -13.12 6.64 49.47
CA ASP A 8 -12.10 6.49 50.51
C ASP A 8 -12.38 7.40 51.72
N LEU A 9 -13.05 6.85 52.73
CA LEU A 9 -13.41 7.53 53.97
C LEU A 9 -12.19 8.05 54.76
N TYR A 10 -11.14 7.24 54.84
CA TYR A 10 -9.93 7.60 55.59
C TYR A 10 -9.13 8.67 54.86
N GLY A 11 -9.02 8.55 53.53
CA GLY A 11 -8.45 9.58 52.66
C GLY A 11 -9.19 10.92 52.74
N LEU A 12 -10.53 10.89 52.82
CA LEU A 12 -11.32 12.12 52.94
C LEU A 12 -11.09 12.84 54.28
N LEU A 13 -10.79 12.14 55.38
CA LEU A 13 -10.31 12.77 56.62
C LEU A 13 -8.81 13.04 56.66
N GLY A 14 -8.03 12.43 55.76
CA GLY A 14 -6.57 12.53 55.74
C GLY A 14 -5.94 11.82 56.94
N VAL A 15 -6.51 10.69 57.34
CA VAL A 15 -6.03 9.84 58.43
C VAL A 15 -5.71 8.45 57.91
N GLU A 16 -4.83 7.72 58.59
CA GLU A 16 -4.57 6.31 58.28
C GLU A 16 -5.75 5.42 58.68
N PRO A 17 -5.99 4.28 58.01
CA PRO A 17 -7.01 3.30 58.42
C PRO A 17 -6.81 2.74 59.84
N THR A 18 -5.57 2.81 60.35
CA THR A 18 -5.18 2.42 61.71
C THR A 18 -5.45 3.50 62.77
N ALA A 19 -5.96 4.68 62.37
CA ALA A 19 -6.19 5.81 63.26
C ALA A 19 -7.20 5.49 64.37
N SER A 20 -6.95 6.05 65.55
CA SER A 20 -7.81 5.91 66.72
C SER A 20 -9.05 6.81 66.63
N MET A 21 -10.15 6.47 67.32
CA MET A 21 -11.35 7.31 67.38
C MET A 21 -11.09 8.79 67.77
N PRO A 22 -10.26 9.12 68.79
CA PRO A 22 -9.98 10.53 69.11
C PRO A 22 -9.23 11.26 68.00
N GLU A 23 -8.38 10.56 67.25
CA GLU A 23 -7.65 11.11 66.10
C GLU A 23 -8.59 11.43 64.93
N ILE A 24 -9.53 10.52 64.62
CA ILE A 24 -10.59 10.71 63.63
C ILE A 24 -11.43 11.95 63.98
N LYS A 25 -11.87 12.08 65.25
CA LYS A 25 -12.62 13.26 65.72
C LYS A 25 -11.81 14.55 65.64
N LYS A 26 -10.50 14.50 65.92
CA LYS A 26 -9.59 15.65 65.80
C LYS A 26 -9.41 16.08 64.35
N ALA A 27 -9.23 15.12 63.43
CA ALA A 27 -9.10 15.38 62.01
C ALA A 27 -10.40 15.97 61.41
N TYR A 28 -11.55 15.43 61.79
CA TYR A 28 -12.86 15.97 61.41
C TYR A 28 -13.00 17.44 61.82
N ARG A 29 -12.74 17.77 63.09
CA ARG A 29 -12.84 19.16 63.58
C ARG A 29 -11.97 20.12 62.76
N LYS A 30 -10.74 19.72 62.45
CA LYS A 30 -9.83 20.53 61.62
C LYS A 30 -10.39 20.75 60.22
N LYS A 31 -10.86 19.69 59.54
CA LYS A 31 -11.39 19.81 58.17
C LYS A 31 -12.74 20.53 58.12
N ALA A 32 -13.60 20.30 59.11
CA ALA A 32 -14.90 20.97 59.25
C ALA A 32 -14.75 22.48 59.43
N LEU A 33 -13.75 22.94 60.19
CA LEU A 33 -13.41 24.36 60.33
C LEU A 33 -13.00 24.99 59.01
N THR A 34 -12.22 24.27 58.19
CA THR A 34 -11.78 24.73 56.87
C THR A 34 -12.92 24.79 55.87
N CYS A 35 -13.82 23.79 55.89
CA CYS A 35 -14.92 23.66 54.92
C CYS A 35 -16.26 24.21 55.45
N HIS A 36 -16.27 24.99 56.52
CA HIS A 36 -17.51 25.45 57.14
C HIS A 36 -18.27 26.40 56.19
N PRO A 37 -19.59 26.21 55.98
CA PRO A 37 -20.37 27.03 55.04
C PRO A 37 -20.43 28.51 55.45
N ASP A 38 -20.47 28.81 56.76
CA ASP A 38 -20.47 30.19 57.28
C ASP A 38 -19.17 30.97 56.98
N LYS A 39 -18.02 30.27 56.94
CA LYS A 39 -16.72 30.88 56.62
C LYS A 39 -16.46 30.96 55.12
N ASN A 40 -17.19 30.16 54.33
CA ASN A 40 -17.02 30.05 52.89
C ASN A 40 -18.38 30.16 52.16
N PRO A 41 -19.13 31.27 52.33
CA PRO A 41 -20.45 31.42 51.74
C PRO A 41 -20.43 31.42 50.20
N ASP A 42 -19.30 31.81 49.60
CA ASP A 42 -19.13 31.92 48.15
C ASP A 42 -18.77 30.58 47.45
N ASN A 43 -18.53 29.51 48.21
CA ASN A 43 -18.07 28.23 47.66
C ASN A 43 -19.09 27.10 47.91
N PRO A 44 -19.93 26.74 46.92
CA PRO A 44 -20.91 25.66 47.09
C PRO A 44 -20.26 24.29 47.34
N ARG A 45 -19.01 24.10 46.88
CA ARG A 45 -18.24 22.88 47.09
C ARG A 45 -17.83 22.67 48.55
N ALA A 46 -17.70 23.76 49.32
CA ALA A 46 -17.40 23.67 50.75
C ALA A 46 -18.56 23.03 51.52
N ALA A 47 -19.81 23.36 51.15
CA ALA A 47 -21.01 22.77 51.74
C ALA A 47 -21.13 21.27 51.42
N GLU A 48 -20.87 20.86 50.17
CA GLU A 48 -20.84 19.45 49.77
C GLU A 48 -19.79 18.64 50.54
N LEU A 49 -18.55 19.15 50.60
CA LEU A 49 -17.46 18.52 51.35
C LEU A 49 -17.77 18.43 52.84
N PHE A 50 -18.41 19.46 53.41
CA PHE A 50 -18.84 19.43 54.82
C PHE A 50 -19.86 18.32 55.07
N GLN A 51 -20.87 18.17 54.20
CA GLN A 51 -21.86 17.09 54.28
C GLN A 51 -21.22 15.71 54.11
N GLU A 52 -20.25 15.57 53.21
CA GLU A 52 -19.46 14.34 53.08
C GLU A 52 -18.68 14.04 54.36
N LEU A 53 -17.94 15.01 54.90
CA LEU A 53 -17.18 14.85 56.15
C LEU A 53 -18.08 14.44 57.32
N SER A 54 -19.29 15.00 57.42
CA SER A 54 -20.26 14.60 58.45
C SER A 54 -20.70 13.14 58.29
N ARG A 55 -21.02 12.70 57.06
CA ARG A 55 -21.34 11.30 56.76
C ARG A 55 -20.17 10.36 57.06
N VAL A 56 -18.94 10.77 56.77
CA VAL A 56 -17.76 9.96 57.08
C VAL A 56 -17.57 9.82 58.59
N LEU A 57 -17.72 10.91 59.34
CA LEU A 57 -17.61 10.88 60.79
C LEU A 57 -18.64 9.93 61.40
N GLU A 58 -19.89 9.95 60.93
CA GLU A 58 -20.96 9.07 61.40
C GLU A 58 -20.55 7.59 61.27
N ILE A 59 -20.02 7.20 60.12
CA ILE A 59 -19.63 5.82 59.81
C ILE A 59 -18.37 5.40 60.56
N LEU A 60 -17.35 6.26 60.64
CA LEU A 60 -16.11 5.95 61.35
C LEU A 60 -16.25 5.99 62.87
N THR A 61 -17.32 6.62 63.38
CA THR A 61 -17.62 6.67 64.82
C THR A 61 -18.39 5.44 65.28
N ASP A 62 -19.27 4.87 64.44
CA ASP A 62 -19.93 3.60 64.73
C ASP A 62 -18.97 2.42 64.50
N THR A 63 -18.78 1.61 65.55
CA THR A 63 -17.88 0.46 65.52
C THR A 63 -18.35 -0.60 64.52
N ASN A 64 -19.67 -0.84 64.42
CA ASN A 64 -20.20 -1.83 63.49
C ASN A 64 -20.03 -1.35 62.04
N ALA A 65 -20.41 -0.12 61.74
CA ALA A 65 -20.24 0.46 60.41
C ALA A 65 -18.76 0.48 59.99
N ARG A 66 -17.84 0.87 60.88
CA ARG A 66 -16.39 0.84 60.60
C ARG A 66 -15.90 -0.57 60.25
N VAL A 67 -16.27 -1.59 61.02
CA VAL A 67 -15.89 -2.98 60.75
C VAL A 67 -16.41 -3.45 59.38
N THR A 68 -17.66 -3.17 59.05
CA THR A 68 -18.22 -3.55 57.74
C THR A 68 -17.52 -2.86 56.57
N TYR A 69 -17.16 -1.58 56.73
CA TYR A 69 -16.42 -0.82 55.75
C TYR A 69 -14.99 -1.37 55.56
N ASP A 70 -14.28 -1.62 56.65
CA ASP A 70 -12.91 -2.18 56.62
C ASP A 70 -12.90 -3.57 55.97
N GLN A 71 -13.89 -4.42 56.28
CA GLN A 71 -14.08 -5.72 55.64
C GLN A 71 -14.34 -5.58 54.14
N ALA A 72 -15.18 -4.64 53.72
CA ALA A 72 -15.48 -4.40 52.31
C ALA A 72 -14.23 -3.96 51.52
N ILE A 73 -13.39 -3.08 52.10
CA ILE A 73 -12.11 -2.68 51.48
C ILE A 73 -11.17 -3.88 51.37
N ALA A 74 -11.01 -4.65 52.44
CA ALA A 74 -10.14 -5.81 52.46
C ALA A 74 -10.58 -6.84 51.40
N ALA A 75 -11.87 -7.15 51.32
CA ALA A 75 -12.45 -8.06 50.34
C ALA A 75 -12.20 -7.58 48.90
N ARG A 76 -12.37 -6.27 48.63
CA ARG A 76 -12.06 -5.70 47.31
C ARG A 76 -10.57 -5.77 46.97
N LYS A 77 -9.68 -5.50 47.92
CA LYS A 77 -8.22 -5.61 47.72
C LYS A 77 -7.83 -7.06 47.40
N GLN A 78 -8.38 -8.02 48.14
CA GLN A 78 -8.17 -9.45 47.89
C GLN A 78 -8.74 -9.88 46.53
N ALA A 79 -9.94 -9.40 46.16
CA ALA A 79 -10.53 -9.68 44.85
C ALA A 79 -9.66 -9.16 43.69
N LYS A 80 -9.18 -7.92 43.79
CA LYS A 80 -8.24 -7.33 42.81
C LYS A 80 -6.96 -8.14 42.68
N GLU A 81 -6.39 -8.59 43.80
CA GLU A 81 -5.17 -9.40 43.78
C GLU A 81 -5.42 -10.78 43.17
N ARG A 82 -6.54 -11.44 43.46
CA ARG A 82 -6.90 -12.70 42.81
C ARG A 82 -7.01 -12.55 41.29
N VAL A 83 -7.70 -11.51 40.82
CA VAL A 83 -7.82 -11.22 39.38
C VAL A 83 -6.44 -11.00 38.76
N ARG A 84 -5.60 -10.17 39.40
CA ARG A 84 -4.22 -9.93 38.96
C ARG A 84 -3.41 -11.22 38.85
N GLN A 85 -3.54 -12.12 39.82
CA GLN A 85 -2.87 -13.42 39.79
C GLN A 85 -3.36 -14.31 38.65
N PHE A 86 -4.67 -14.36 38.40
CA PHE A 86 -5.22 -15.12 37.27
C PHE A 86 -4.77 -14.54 35.93
N ASP A 87 -4.76 -13.22 35.79
CA ASP A 87 -4.34 -12.56 34.55
C ASP A 87 -2.84 -12.73 34.30
N ALA A 88 -2.01 -12.67 35.33
CA ALA A 88 -0.59 -12.98 35.23
C ALA A 88 -0.35 -14.43 34.77
N LYS A 89 -1.11 -15.39 35.32
CA LYS A 89 -1.04 -16.81 34.90
C LYS A 89 -1.49 -16.99 33.45
N ARG A 90 -2.61 -16.37 33.06
CA ARG A 90 -3.12 -16.41 31.68
C ARG A 90 -2.12 -15.81 30.69
N LYS A 91 -1.52 -14.68 31.04
CA LYS A 91 -0.47 -14.03 30.22
C LYS A 91 0.74 -14.95 30.06
N LYS A 92 1.25 -15.52 31.15
CA LYS A 92 2.38 -16.46 31.10
C LYS A 92 2.09 -17.68 30.22
N LEU A 93 0.89 -18.26 30.32
CA LEU A 93 0.49 -19.40 29.51
C LEU A 93 0.37 -19.04 28.03
N LYS A 94 -0.17 -17.85 27.73
CA LYS A 94 -0.22 -17.34 26.36
C LYS A 94 1.18 -17.13 25.77
N GLU A 95 2.08 -16.49 26.51
CA GLU A 95 3.46 -16.25 26.09
C GLU A 95 4.23 -17.55 25.86
N ASP A 96 4.05 -18.54 26.73
CA ASP A 96 4.68 -19.87 26.58
C ASP A 96 4.16 -20.61 25.33
N LEU A 97 2.85 -20.55 25.10
CA LEU A 97 2.22 -21.13 23.91
C LEU A 97 2.72 -20.43 22.63
N GLU A 98 2.71 -19.11 22.61
CA GLU A 98 3.17 -18.30 21.48
C GLU A 98 4.65 -18.53 21.19
N ALA A 99 5.50 -18.59 22.21
CA ALA A 99 6.92 -18.91 22.05
C ALA A 99 7.13 -20.30 21.45
N ARG A 100 6.32 -21.28 21.84
CA ARG A 100 6.38 -22.64 21.29
C ARG A 100 5.91 -22.69 19.84
N GLU A 101 4.83 -21.97 19.51
CA GLU A 101 4.35 -21.83 18.13
C GLU A 101 5.36 -21.11 17.25
N GLU A 102 6.01 -20.06 17.75
CA GLU A 102 7.04 -19.33 17.03
C GLU A 102 8.29 -20.20 16.81
N ALA A 103 8.73 -20.95 17.83
CA ALA A 103 9.82 -21.90 17.70
C ALA A 103 9.50 -23.00 16.67
N TYR A 104 8.26 -23.48 16.65
CA TYR A 104 7.81 -24.44 15.64
C TYR A 104 7.80 -23.82 14.23
N LYS A 105 7.24 -22.62 14.06
CA LYS A 105 7.27 -21.89 12.77
C LYS A 105 8.70 -21.64 12.29
N ARG A 106 9.62 -21.26 13.19
CA ARG A 106 11.05 -21.09 12.91
C ARG A 106 11.69 -22.40 12.43
N SER A 107 11.25 -23.55 12.94
CA SER A 107 11.75 -24.86 12.52
C SER A 107 11.24 -25.29 11.14
N LEU A 108 10.02 -24.90 10.77
CA LEU A 108 9.42 -25.19 9.45
C LEU A 108 10.08 -24.37 8.35
N ASP A 109 10.27 -23.08 8.60
CA ASP A 109 10.94 -22.16 7.69
C ASP A 109 12.15 -21.54 8.40
N PRO A 110 13.32 -22.21 8.36
CA PRO A 110 14.55 -21.63 8.86
C PRO A 110 14.81 -20.34 8.07
N LYS A 111 14.71 -19.19 8.74
CA LYS A 111 15.20 -17.94 8.15
C LYS A 111 16.65 -18.19 7.73
N PRO A 112 17.04 -17.89 6.48
CA PRO A 112 18.41 -18.04 6.05
C PRO A 112 19.31 -17.26 7.02
N ASP A 113 20.42 -17.86 7.42
CA ASP A 113 21.33 -17.23 8.38
C ASP A 113 21.69 -15.81 7.89
N PRO A 114 21.47 -14.76 8.69
CA PRO A 114 21.63 -13.38 8.24
C PRO A 114 23.08 -13.08 7.84
N LYS A 115 24.05 -13.79 8.42
CA LYS A 115 25.46 -13.71 8.00
C LYS A 115 25.67 -14.23 6.58
N CYS A 116 24.97 -15.32 6.20
CA CYS A 116 25.06 -15.90 4.86
C CYS A 116 24.38 -15.01 3.81
N GLU A 117 23.26 -14.36 4.14
CA GLU A 117 22.60 -13.41 3.24
C GLU A 117 23.36 -12.09 3.10
N GLU A 118 23.91 -11.56 4.19
CA GLU A 118 24.71 -10.34 4.16
C GLU A 118 26.02 -10.54 3.38
N GLU A 119 26.63 -11.72 3.47
CA GLU A 119 27.79 -12.08 2.65
C GLU A 119 27.44 -12.24 1.17
N ARG A 120 26.31 -12.88 0.84
CA ARG A 120 25.83 -13.01 -0.54
C ARG A 120 25.52 -11.66 -1.18
N THR A 121 24.86 -10.76 -0.44
CA THR A 121 24.54 -9.41 -0.92
C THR A 121 25.78 -8.55 -1.10
N LYS A 122 26.74 -8.61 -0.17
CA LYS A 122 28.05 -7.94 -0.31
C LYS A 122 28.84 -8.45 -1.52
N ALA A 123 28.82 -9.77 -1.76
CA ALA A 123 29.48 -10.36 -2.92
C ALA A 123 28.86 -9.87 -4.24
N GLU A 124 27.52 -9.80 -4.32
CA GLU A 124 26.83 -9.33 -5.52
C GLU A 124 27.06 -7.82 -5.77
N VAL A 125 27.04 -7.00 -4.72
CA VAL A 125 27.38 -5.57 -4.83
C VAL A 125 28.80 -5.37 -5.35
N LYS A 126 29.76 -6.15 -4.83
CA LYS A 126 31.16 -6.07 -5.28
C LYS A 126 31.30 -6.48 -6.75
N ARG A 127 30.64 -7.55 -7.17
CA ARG A 127 30.60 -7.99 -8.56
C ARG A 127 30.02 -6.92 -9.49
N LEU A 128 28.93 -6.27 -9.08
CA LEU A 128 28.32 -5.19 -9.85
C LEU A 128 29.26 -3.98 -9.97
N GLN A 129 29.93 -3.59 -8.88
CA GLN A 129 30.92 -2.51 -8.91
C GLN A 129 32.09 -2.81 -9.86
N GLU A 130 32.59 -4.04 -9.86
CA GLU A 130 33.62 -4.50 -10.79
C GLU A 130 33.13 -4.44 -12.25
N TRP A 131 31.88 -4.85 -12.51
CA TRP A 131 31.27 -4.77 -13.83
C TRP A 131 31.09 -3.32 -14.32
N TYR A 132 30.65 -2.41 -13.46
CA TYR A 132 30.53 -0.98 -13.81
C TYR A 132 31.89 -0.35 -14.11
N LYS A 133 32.92 -0.69 -13.33
CA LYS A 133 34.29 -0.21 -13.56
C LYS A 133 34.82 -0.68 -14.92
N GLN A 134 34.57 -1.94 -15.28
CA GLN A 134 34.95 -2.49 -16.58
C GLN A 134 34.30 -1.73 -17.73
N ILE A 135 33.00 -1.44 -17.64
CA ILE A 135 32.28 -0.66 -18.64
C ILE A 135 32.82 0.76 -18.73
N GLU A 136 33.09 1.39 -17.60
CA GLU A 136 33.65 2.74 -17.57
C GLU A 136 35.02 2.80 -18.24
N GLU A 137 35.88 1.81 -18.00
CA GLU A 137 37.16 1.64 -18.69
C GLU A 137 36.98 1.42 -20.21
N GLU A 138 36.02 0.60 -20.63
CA GLU A 138 35.72 0.41 -22.06
C GLU A 138 35.17 1.68 -22.73
N MET A 139 34.31 2.43 -22.03
CA MET A 139 33.77 3.71 -22.50
C MET A 139 34.87 4.78 -22.59
N MET A 140 35.78 4.81 -21.61
CA MET A 140 36.97 5.68 -21.61
C MET A 140 37.88 5.37 -22.80
N PHE A 141 38.20 4.09 -23.02
CA PHE A 141 39.01 3.65 -24.15
C PHE A 141 38.37 3.98 -25.50
N THR A 142 37.06 3.74 -25.63
CA THR A 142 36.31 4.08 -26.85
C THR A 142 36.28 5.58 -27.09
N ARG A 143 36.12 6.39 -26.04
CA ARG A 143 36.14 7.85 -26.12
C ARG A 143 37.52 8.37 -26.54
N GLU A 144 38.60 7.78 -26.03
CA GLU A 144 39.96 8.13 -26.41
C GLU A 144 40.24 7.80 -27.87
N LEU A 145 39.86 6.60 -28.33
CA LEU A 145 39.92 6.24 -29.75
C LEU A 145 39.11 7.19 -30.63
N PHE A 146 37.92 7.60 -30.18
CA PHE A 146 37.08 8.54 -30.91
C PHE A 146 37.74 9.93 -30.99
N LEU A 147 38.34 10.42 -29.90
CA LEU A 147 39.06 11.69 -29.88
C LEU A 147 40.32 11.65 -30.77
N GLU A 148 41.04 10.53 -30.79
CA GLU A 148 42.20 10.33 -31.66
C GLU A 148 41.78 10.26 -33.14
N LYS A 149 40.64 9.62 -33.42
CA LYS A 149 40.03 9.60 -34.76
C LYS A 149 39.55 10.99 -35.20
N LEU A 150 38.99 11.78 -34.28
CA LEU A 150 38.62 13.17 -34.55
C LEU A 150 39.85 14.04 -34.84
N LYS A 151 40.92 13.86 -34.05
CA LYS A 151 42.19 14.58 -34.22
C LYS A 151 42.90 14.23 -35.53
N SER A 152 42.74 13.00 -36.02
CA SER A 152 43.23 12.56 -37.33
C SER A 152 42.28 12.91 -38.49
N SER A 153 40.98 13.14 -38.23
CA SER A 153 40.02 13.59 -39.25
C SER A 153 39.88 15.11 -39.38
N SER A 154 40.51 15.89 -38.50
CA SER A 154 40.45 17.36 -38.53
C SER A 154 41.24 18.01 -39.68
N ASP A 155 41.76 17.20 -40.61
CA ASP A 155 42.44 17.64 -41.84
C ASP A 155 41.62 17.37 -43.12
N ASP A 156 40.35 16.94 -43.02
CA ASP A 156 39.55 16.69 -44.22
C ASP A 156 38.05 17.11 -44.12
N SER A 157 37.71 18.06 -44.99
CA SER A 157 36.40 18.28 -45.63
C SER A 157 35.20 18.87 -44.88
N THR A 158 34.85 20.07 -45.36
CA THR A 158 33.63 20.88 -45.22
C THR A 158 32.29 20.11 -45.14
N SER A 159 31.46 20.51 -44.18
CA SER A 159 30.09 20.06 -43.91
C SER A 159 29.12 20.25 -45.10
N ASN A 160 28.44 19.17 -45.51
CA ASN A 160 27.26 19.20 -46.37
C ASN A 160 26.05 19.72 -45.56
N VAL A 161 25.89 21.04 -45.49
CA VAL A 161 24.69 21.69 -44.97
C VAL A 161 23.62 21.64 -46.06
N GLY A 162 22.60 20.78 -45.92
CA GLY A 162 21.38 20.85 -46.76
C GLY A 162 20.72 19.55 -47.23
N ASP A 163 21.25 18.37 -46.92
CA ASP A 163 20.73 17.11 -47.49
C ASP A 163 19.55 16.50 -46.70
N PHE A 164 19.36 16.85 -45.42
CA PHE A 164 18.42 16.14 -44.53
C PHE A 164 16.98 16.67 -44.58
N ARG A 165 16.38 16.62 -45.77
CA ARG A 165 15.03 17.15 -46.06
C ARG A 165 13.95 16.07 -46.00
N ILE A 166 12.91 16.31 -45.20
CA ILE A 166 11.73 15.43 -45.07
C ILE A 166 10.53 16.09 -45.72
N LYS A 167 9.89 15.35 -46.63
CA LYS A 167 8.59 15.71 -47.18
C LYS A 167 7.46 15.20 -46.28
N ILE A 168 6.60 16.12 -45.85
CA ILE A 168 5.47 15.89 -44.97
C ILE A 168 4.18 15.99 -45.78
N ARG A 169 3.27 15.03 -45.62
CA ARG A 169 1.99 14.94 -46.33
C ARG A 169 0.87 14.53 -45.38
N TRP A 170 -0.31 15.11 -45.52
CA TRP A 170 -1.51 14.76 -44.73
C TRP A 170 -2.79 14.90 -45.54
N LYS A 171 -3.90 14.35 -45.03
CA LYS A 171 -5.20 14.40 -45.72
C LYS A 171 -5.90 15.73 -45.42
N VAL A 172 -6.59 16.29 -46.41
CA VAL A 172 -7.42 17.50 -46.28
C VAL A 172 -8.79 17.18 -46.86
N GLN A 173 -9.87 17.45 -46.12
CA GLN A 173 -11.22 17.20 -46.61
C GLN A 173 -11.69 18.33 -47.53
N ASN A 174 -12.62 18.01 -48.45
CA ASN A 174 -13.17 18.98 -49.37
C ASN A 174 -14.03 20.00 -48.60
N GLY A 175 -13.58 21.25 -48.54
CA GLY A 175 -14.23 22.34 -47.80
C GLY A 175 -13.50 22.77 -46.52
N ASP A 176 -12.40 22.12 -46.14
CA ASP A 176 -11.66 22.47 -44.92
C ASP A 176 -10.91 23.81 -45.06
N LEU A 177 -11.26 24.74 -44.17
CA LEU A 177 -10.56 26.02 -44.00
C LEU A 177 -9.23 25.86 -43.23
N THR A 178 -9.12 24.82 -42.39
CA THR A 178 -8.00 24.62 -41.45
C THR A 178 -6.87 23.74 -41.98
N ASN A 179 -6.81 23.51 -43.30
CA ASN A 179 -5.77 22.72 -43.96
C ASN A 179 -5.49 21.37 -43.26
N GLY A 180 -6.54 20.66 -42.84
CA GLY A 180 -6.43 19.37 -42.15
C GLY A 180 -5.94 19.42 -40.69
N GLY A 181 -5.97 20.61 -40.06
CA GLY A 181 -5.58 20.83 -38.66
C GLY A 181 -4.10 21.17 -38.43
N TYR A 182 -3.31 21.23 -39.51
CA TYR A 182 -1.87 21.51 -39.44
C TYR A 182 -1.55 22.95 -39.84
N ASN A 183 -0.85 23.64 -38.94
CA ASN A 183 -0.28 24.96 -39.16
C ASN A 183 1.25 24.92 -38.95
N TYR A 184 1.93 25.98 -39.36
CA TYR A 184 3.37 26.15 -39.19
C TYR A 184 3.80 25.91 -37.74
N ASP A 185 3.14 26.55 -36.79
CA ASP A 185 3.50 26.49 -35.37
C ASP A 185 3.37 25.08 -34.78
N ASN A 186 2.33 24.36 -35.17
CA ASN A 186 2.08 23.01 -34.68
C ASN A 186 3.11 22.03 -35.25
N LEU A 187 3.40 22.12 -36.56
CA LEU A 187 4.41 21.28 -37.19
C LEU A 187 5.81 21.61 -36.62
N HIS A 188 6.16 22.88 -36.51
CA HIS A 188 7.43 23.30 -35.94
C HIS A 188 7.60 22.74 -34.52
N LYS A 189 6.58 22.88 -33.65
CA LYS A 189 6.61 22.36 -32.29
C LYS A 189 6.71 20.84 -32.21
N MET A 190 6.08 20.12 -33.14
CA MET A 190 6.15 18.66 -33.18
C MET A 190 7.54 18.18 -33.60
N PHE A 191 8.16 18.85 -34.56
CA PHE A 191 9.45 18.43 -35.11
C PHE A 191 10.66 18.97 -34.36
N SER A 192 10.54 20.10 -33.65
CA SER A 192 11.61 20.68 -32.83
C SER A 192 12.03 19.79 -31.65
N LYS A 193 11.24 18.77 -31.30
CA LYS A 193 11.59 17.81 -30.22
C LYS A 193 12.65 16.80 -30.65
N TYR A 194 12.87 16.63 -31.95
CA TYR A 194 13.82 15.66 -32.50
C TYR A 194 15.18 16.28 -32.82
N GLY A 195 15.23 17.60 -32.97
CA GLY A 195 16.44 18.36 -33.23
C GLY A 195 16.13 19.72 -33.82
N ASP A 196 17.19 20.48 -34.13
CA ASP A 196 17.07 21.83 -34.64
C ASP A 196 16.59 21.84 -36.10
N VAL A 197 15.50 22.57 -36.31
CA VAL A 197 14.83 22.71 -37.60
C VAL A 197 15.42 23.91 -38.33
N ALA A 198 16.20 23.66 -39.38
CA ALA A 198 16.81 24.70 -40.20
C ALA A 198 15.75 25.44 -41.03
N VAL A 199 14.84 24.70 -41.67
CA VAL A 199 13.83 25.28 -42.57
C VAL A 199 12.52 24.47 -42.49
N LEU A 200 11.38 25.15 -42.33
CA LEU A 200 10.04 24.55 -42.44
C LEU A 200 9.20 25.36 -43.44
N VAL A 201 8.65 24.70 -44.46
CA VAL A 201 7.82 25.34 -45.49
C VAL A 201 6.53 24.56 -45.70
N ILE A 202 5.39 25.21 -45.48
CA ILE A 202 4.08 24.67 -45.84
C ILE A 202 3.75 25.08 -47.28
N SER A 203 3.24 24.13 -48.06
CA SER A 203 2.86 24.40 -49.44
C SER A 203 1.57 25.22 -49.50
N SER A 204 1.65 26.42 -50.08
CA SER A 204 0.48 27.29 -50.33
C SER A 204 -0.34 26.83 -51.54
N THR A 205 0.28 26.14 -52.49
CA THR A 205 -0.35 25.71 -53.75
C THR A 205 -1.10 24.38 -53.64
N LYS A 206 -0.58 23.45 -52.83
CA LYS A 206 -1.19 22.15 -52.56
C LYS A 206 -1.47 22.03 -51.06
N LYS A 207 -2.74 22.14 -50.69
CA LYS A 207 -3.18 21.85 -49.32
C LYS A 207 -2.78 20.41 -48.95
N GLY A 208 -2.35 20.20 -47.71
CA GLY A 208 -1.93 18.86 -47.25
C GLY A 208 -0.45 18.50 -47.43
N SER A 209 0.45 19.46 -47.64
CA SER A 209 1.89 19.17 -47.80
C SER A 209 2.78 20.22 -47.14
N ALA A 210 3.88 19.77 -46.54
CA ALA A 210 4.98 20.61 -46.05
C ALA A 210 6.34 19.96 -46.34
N MET A 211 7.41 20.73 -46.17
CA MET A 211 8.79 20.29 -46.25
C MET A 211 9.52 20.80 -45.01
N ILE A 212 10.31 19.94 -44.38
CA ILE A 212 11.16 20.31 -43.26
C ILE A 212 12.61 19.89 -43.54
N GLU A 213 13.55 20.69 -43.09
CA GLU A 213 14.98 20.48 -43.18
C GLU A 213 15.58 20.55 -41.79
N PHE A 214 16.36 19.55 -41.44
CA PHE A 214 17.08 19.47 -40.17
C PHE A 214 18.56 19.74 -40.39
N GLU A 215 19.21 20.31 -39.36
CA GLU A 215 20.67 20.48 -39.35
C GLU A 215 21.38 19.12 -39.22
N ASP A 216 20.81 18.23 -38.41
CA ASP A 216 21.39 16.93 -38.12
C ASP A 216 20.70 15.77 -38.84
N LYS A 217 21.53 14.86 -39.38
CA LYS A 217 21.07 13.58 -39.96
C LYS A 217 20.28 12.75 -38.94
N ILE A 218 20.78 12.68 -37.71
CA ILE A 218 20.20 11.86 -36.63
C ILE A 218 18.82 12.39 -36.24
N ALA A 219 18.66 13.72 -36.20
CA ALA A 219 17.37 14.36 -35.94
C ALA A 219 16.35 14.01 -37.03
N ALA A 220 16.76 14.05 -38.30
CA ALA A 220 15.89 13.69 -39.43
C ALA A 220 15.46 12.21 -39.41
N GLU A 221 16.39 11.28 -39.13
CA GLU A 221 16.07 9.85 -39.02
C GLU A 221 15.14 9.54 -37.83
N THR A 222 15.38 10.18 -36.69
CA THR A 222 14.56 10.00 -35.49
C THR A 222 13.15 10.54 -35.71
N ALA A 223 13.02 11.72 -36.34
CA ALA A 223 11.72 12.30 -36.69
C ALA A 223 10.91 11.41 -37.63
N LEU A 224 11.57 10.77 -38.60
CA LEU A 224 10.92 9.86 -39.55
C LEU A 224 10.34 8.62 -38.88
N LEU A 225 11.02 8.08 -37.86
CA LEU A 225 10.62 6.87 -37.16
C LEU A 225 9.57 7.12 -36.08
N ALA A 226 9.66 8.25 -35.38
CA ALA A 226 8.89 8.49 -34.16
C ALA A 226 7.64 9.35 -34.36
N GLU A 227 7.55 10.14 -35.45
CA GLU A 227 6.46 11.10 -35.61
C GLU A 227 5.29 10.52 -36.43
N ILE A 228 4.10 10.57 -35.82
CA ILE A 228 2.87 10.00 -36.39
C ILE A 228 1.90 11.13 -36.78
N GLY A 229 2.02 12.33 -36.19
CA GLY A 229 1.07 13.44 -36.40
C GLY A 229 -0.03 13.53 -35.33
N LEU A 230 -1.01 14.40 -35.60
CA LEU A 230 -2.27 14.51 -34.86
C LEU A 230 -3.08 13.21 -34.97
N ALA A 231 -3.63 12.75 -33.84
CA ALA A 231 -4.39 11.51 -33.75
C ALA A 231 -5.58 11.44 -34.72
N GLN A 232 -6.20 12.59 -35.03
CA GLN A 232 -7.35 12.68 -35.94
C GLN A 232 -6.94 12.66 -37.42
N ASN A 233 -5.67 12.97 -37.75
CA ASN A 233 -5.19 13.06 -39.13
C ASN A 233 -3.68 12.78 -39.20
N PRO A 234 -3.23 11.53 -39.26
CA PRO A 234 -1.81 11.20 -39.19
C PRO A 234 -0.99 11.76 -40.37
N LEU A 235 0.28 12.06 -40.12
CA LEU A 235 1.25 12.52 -41.11
C LEU A 235 1.85 11.34 -41.87
N THR A 236 2.22 11.59 -43.12
CA THR A 236 3.05 10.71 -43.94
C THR A 236 4.35 11.42 -44.24
N LEU A 237 5.46 10.84 -43.76
CA LEU A 237 6.80 11.41 -43.81
C LEU A 237 7.65 10.64 -44.80
N ARG A 238 8.47 11.36 -45.58
CA ARG A 238 9.41 10.75 -46.54
C ARG A 238 10.71 11.54 -46.58
N GLY A 239 11.82 10.90 -46.22
CA GLY A 239 13.16 11.44 -46.42
C GLY A 239 13.53 11.54 -47.91
N LEU A 240 14.16 12.65 -48.29
CA LEU A 240 14.56 12.92 -49.68
C LEU A 240 16.06 12.70 -49.95
N TRP A 241 16.83 12.28 -48.95
CA TRP A 241 18.28 12.07 -49.03
C TRP A 241 18.72 10.74 -49.68
N ASP A 242 17.79 9.87 -50.08
CA ASP A 242 18.09 8.53 -50.65
C ASP A 242 17.78 8.36 -52.15
N THR A 243 17.43 9.44 -52.89
CA THR A 243 16.96 9.30 -54.28
C THR A 243 18.03 9.00 -55.33
N GLN A 244 19.30 8.80 -54.95
CA GLN A 244 20.37 8.43 -55.89
C GLN A 244 20.57 6.92 -56.08
N LYS A 245 19.74 6.06 -55.49
CA LYS A 245 19.75 4.60 -55.74
C LYS A 245 18.36 4.03 -56.02
N ARG A 246 17.69 4.49 -57.07
CA ARG A 246 16.57 3.73 -57.66
C ARG A 246 16.41 3.96 -59.16
N SER A 247 17.31 3.37 -59.93
CA SER A 247 17.05 2.98 -61.32
C SER A 247 17.29 1.47 -61.42
N THR A 248 16.21 0.69 -61.34
CA THR A 248 15.96 -0.61 -62.01
C THR A 248 14.97 -1.48 -61.22
N SER A 249 14.16 -2.22 -62.00
CA SER A 249 13.17 -3.25 -61.66
C SER A 249 11.79 -2.78 -61.21
N ALA A 250 10.87 -2.96 -62.16
CA ALA A 250 9.44 -2.93 -62.02
C ALA A 250 8.89 -4.31 -61.61
N ALA A 251 7.66 -4.25 -61.08
CA ALA A 251 6.58 -5.26 -61.13
C ALA A 251 6.63 -6.50 -60.21
N SER A 252 5.78 -6.45 -59.18
CA SER A 252 4.71 -7.44 -58.88
C SER A 252 3.91 -6.87 -57.69
N SER A 253 2.68 -6.33 -57.87
CA SER A 253 1.39 -7.05 -57.79
C SER A 253 1.43 -8.09 -56.67
N VAL A 254 0.77 -7.93 -55.52
CA VAL A 254 -0.68 -8.08 -55.31
C VAL A 254 -1.13 -7.35 -54.02
N ASN A 255 -2.26 -6.65 -54.08
CA ASN A 255 -3.17 -6.39 -52.95
C ASN A 255 -4.41 -7.29 -53.18
N PRO A 256 -5.13 -7.81 -52.16
CA PRO A 256 -5.90 -6.98 -51.21
C PRO A 256 -5.90 -7.63 -49.79
N ASP A 257 -6.60 -7.24 -48.73
CA ASP A 257 -7.83 -6.49 -48.59
C ASP A 257 -8.03 -6.06 -47.13
N ILE A 258 -8.90 -5.07 -46.96
CA ILE A 258 -9.34 -4.46 -45.72
C ILE A 258 -10.41 -5.33 -45.06
N ARG A 259 -10.25 -5.74 -43.79
CA ARG A 259 -11.38 -5.85 -42.84
C ARG A 259 -10.98 -5.44 -41.42
N LYS A 260 -11.86 -4.63 -40.85
CA LYS A 260 -11.82 -3.93 -39.56
C LYS A 260 -12.06 -4.87 -38.35
N PRO A 261 -11.79 -4.39 -37.12
CA PRO A 261 -11.75 -5.19 -35.89
C PRO A 261 -13.14 -5.38 -35.26
N ILE A 262 -13.31 -6.45 -34.49
CA ILE A 262 -14.50 -6.67 -33.65
C ILE A 262 -14.00 -6.99 -32.23
N PHE A 263 -14.11 -5.99 -31.35
CA PHE A 263 -14.12 -6.18 -29.90
C PHE A 263 -15.44 -6.87 -29.50
N PRO A 264 -15.48 -7.68 -28.43
CA PRO A 264 -16.74 -7.99 -27.77
C PRO A 264 -17.00 -6.96 -26.66
N THR A 265 -18.10 -6.21 -26.77
CA THR A 265 -18.73 -5.48 -25.66
C THR A 265 -19.94 -6.25 -25.17
N THR A 266 -20.06 -6.31 -23.85
CA THR A 266 -21.21 -6.56 -22.98
C THR A 266 -22.61 -6.49 -23.62
N THR A 267 -23.47 -7.44 -23.27
CA THR A 267 -24.93 -7.23 -23.21
C THR A 267 -25.53 -8.02 -22.05
N CYS A 268 -26.32 -7.29 -21.27
CA CYS A 268 -27.17 -7.68 -20.14
C CYS A 268 -28.64 -7.85 -20.61
N PHE A 269 -29.56 -8.10 -19.66
CA PHE A 269 -31.03 -8.24 -19.72
C PHE A 269 -31.52 -9.72 -19.71
N ASN A 270 -32.50 -10.17 -18.90
CA ASN A 270 -33.52 -9.45 -18.14
C ASN A 270 -34.13 -10.28 -17.00
N SER A 271 -34.62 -9.55 -15.98
CA SER A 271 -35.47 -9.93 -14.83
C SER A 271 -36.86 -10.46 -15.25
N THR A 272 -37.68 -11.14 -14.42
CA THR A 272 -38.52 -10.61 -13.30
C THR A 272 -39.38 -11.79 -12.71
N PRO A 273 -40.30 -11.61 -11.73
CA PRO A 273 -40.14 -11.90 -10.29
C PRO A 273 -41.13 -12.96 -9.72
N CYS A 274 -40.98 -13.40 -8.46
CA CYS A 274 -42.14 -13.65 -7.60
C CYS A 274 -41.75 -13.69 -6.11
N ALA A 275 -42.74 -13.42 -5.27
CA ALA A 275 -42.66 -12.93 -3.92
C ALA A 275 -42.52 -13.99 -2.81
N SER A 276 -42.05 -13.49 -1.67
CA SER A 276 -42.43 -13.83 -0.28
C SER A 276 -42.33 -15.28 0.18
N VAL A 277 -41.32 -15.54 1.01
CA VAL A 277 -41.51 -16.29 2.26
C VAL A 277 -40.63 -15.70 3.36
N SER A 278 -41.29 -15.28 4.43
CA SER A 278 -40.68 -14.98 5.72
C SER A 278 -40.19 -16.29 6.35
N PHE A 279 -38.94 -16.37 6.78
CA PHE A 279 -38.50 -17.41 7.71
C PHE A 279 -37.98 -16.77 9.00
N SER A 280 -38.86 -16.77 9.98
CA SER A 280 -38.52 -16.68 11.40
C SER A 280 -37.60 -17.84 11.78
N SER A 281 -36.68 -17.61 12.71
CA SER A 281 -35.75 -18.57 13.31
C SER A 281 -34.34 -18.61 12.71
N ALA A 282 -33.53 -17.59 13.04
CA ALA A 282 -32.10 -17.79 13.17
C ALA A 282 -31.84 -18.87 14.23
N PRO A 283 -31.07 -19.94 13.96
CA PRO A 283 -30.75 -20.91 14.99
C PRO A 283 -29.89 -20.22 16.06
N ASN A 284 -30.35 -20.30 17.31
CA ASN A 284 -29.57 -19.94 18.50
C ASN A 284 -28.28 -20.78 18.51
N ILE A 285 -27.18 -20.19 18.06
CA ILE A 285 -25.82 -20.76 18.07
C ILE A 285 -25.32 -21.10 19.49
N PHE A 286 -26.06 -20.70 20.54
CA PHE A 286 -25.59 -20.77 21.92
C PHE A 286 -26.08 -21.97 22.75
N THR A 287 -26.92 -22.88 22.23
CA THR A 287 -27.60 -23.87 23.12
C THR A 287 -27.59 -25.34 22.73
N GLN A 288 -26.81 -25.80 21.74
CA GLN A 288 -26.58 -27.24 21.57
C GLN A 288 -25.12 -27.54 21.19
N GLN A 289 -24.22 -27.42 22.17
CA GLN A 289 -23.02 -28.25 22.16
C GLN A 289 -23.41 -29.63 22.68
N THR A 290 -23.77 -30.52 21.75
CA THR A 290 -23.62 -31.96 21.99
C THR A 290 -22.15 -32.17 22.33
N ARG A 291 -21.83 -32.42 23.60
CA ARG A 291 -20.49 -32.81 24.02
C ARG A 291 -20.19 -34.16 23.38
N MET A 292 -19.65 -34.13 22.17
CA MET A 292 -19.00 -35.29 21.57
C MET A 292 -17.92 -35.73 22.56
N SER A 293 -17.90 -37.01 22.89
CA SER A 293 -16.86 -37.54 23.77
C SER A 293 -15.50 -37.34 23.11
N ASP A 294 -14.44 -37.14 23.92
CA ASP A 294 -13.09 -36.94 23.39
C ASP A 294 -12.66 -38.10 22.48
N ALA A 295 -13.15 -39.33 22.75
CA ALA A 295 -12.95 -40.50 21.90
C ALA A 295 -13.60 -40.40 20.51
N GLU A 296 -14.78 -39.78 20.40
CA GLU A 296 -15.44 -39.55 19.11
C GLU A 296 -14.74 -38.44 18.32
N LEU A 297 -14.19 -37.44 19.02
CA LEU A 297 -13.37 -36.40 18.40
C LEU A 297 -12.08 -37.00 17.83
N GLU A 298 -11.36 -37.82 18.61
CA GLU A 298 -10.15 -38.52 18.18
C GLU A 298 -10.43 -39.43 16.98
N SER A 299 -11.52 -40.20 17.02
CA SER A 299 -11.93 -41.07 15.90
C SER A 299 -12.24 -40.28 14.63
N SER A 300 -12.93 -39.14 14.75
CA SER A 300 -13.22 -38.23 13.63
C SER A 300 -11.96 -37.62 13.04
N VAL A 301 -11.01 -37.20 13.88
CA VAL A 301 -9.71 -36.65 13.46
C VAL A 301 -8.90 -37.70 12.71
N LEU A 302 -8.83 -38.94 13.22
CA LEU A 302 -8.11 -40.04 12.54
C LEU A 302 -8.77 -40.42 11.21
N ALA A 303 -10.10 -40.43 11.14
CA ALA A 303 -10.83 -40.68 9.90
C ALA A 303 -10.60 -39.57 8.86
N ASN A 304 -10.51 -38.31 9.29
CA ASN A 304 -10.16 -37.18 8.43
C ASN A 304 -8.73 -37.29 7.90
N LEU A 305 -7.78 -37.69 8.76
CA LEU A 305 -6.37 -37.85 8.39
C LEU A 305 -6.20 -38.95 7.34
N ARG A 306 -6.86 -40.09 7.52
CA ARG A 306 -6.86 -41.19 6.54
C ARG A 306 -7.42 -40.76 5.18
N ARG A 307 -8.54 -40.04 5.18
CA ARG A 307 -9.12 -39.49 3.93
C ARG A 307 -8.20 -38.47 3.25
N ALA A 308 -7.44 -37.71 4.02
CA ALA A 308 -6.46 -36.76 3.46
C ALA A 308 -5.28 -37.48 2.79
N GLU A 309 -4.79 -38.57 3.40
CA GLU A 309 -3.75 -39.42 2.82
C GLU A 309 -4.22 -40.10 1.53
N GLU A 310 -5.44 -40.63 1.50
CA GLU A 310 -6.02 -41.22 0.28
C GLU A 310 -6.16 -40.19 -0.86
N ARG A 311 -6.60 -38.96 -0.55
CA ARG A 311 -6.65 -37.87 -1.54
C ARG A 311 -5.26 -37.51 -2.05
N LYS A 312 -4.26 -37.48 -1.18
CA LYS A 312 -2.88 -37.20 -1.57
C LYS A 312 -2.36 -38.25 -2.55
N ARG A 313 -2.64 -39.53 -2.28
CA ARG A 313 -2.27 -40.65 -3.15
C ARG A 313 -2.95 -40.58 -4.52
N LEU A 314 -4.24 -40.26 -4.57
CA LEU A 314 -4.97 -40.11 -5.83
C LEU A 314 -4.44 -38.93 -6.67
N ILE A 315 -4.06 -37.82 -6.03
CA ILE A 315 -3.46 -36.67 -6.71
C ILE A 315 -2.09 -37.03 -7.29
N GLU A 316 -1.29 -37.80 -6.56
CA GLU A 316 0.02 -38.27 -7.02
C GLU A 316 -0.11 -39.25 -8.21
N GLU A 317 -1.13 -40.11 -8.18
CA GLU A 317 -1.44 -41.04 -9.27
C GLU A 317 -1.94 -40.31 -10.54
N LEU A 318 -2.80 -39.29 -10.40
CA LEU A 318 -3.21 -38.43 -11.52
C LEU A 318 -2.03 -37.68 -12.15
N LYS A 319 -1.13 -37.14 -11.32
CA LYS A 319 0.09 -36.47 -11.81
C LYS A 319 1.04 -37.40 -12.55
N ALA A 320 1.10 -38.68 -12.15
CA ALA A 320 1.93 -39.67 -12.84
C ALA A 320 1.37 -40.03 -14.22
N GLN A 321 0.04 -39.97 -14.42
CA GLN A 321 -0.61 -40.25 -15.71
C GLN A 321 -0.54 -39.07 -16.69
N GLU A 322 -0.48 -37.83 -16.22
CA GLU A 322 -0.30 -36.65 -17.07
C GLU A 322 1.15 -36.44 -17.55
N GLY A 323 2.10 -37.23 -17.05
CA GLY A 323 3.54 -37.12 -17.34
C GLY A 323 4.10 -38.08 -18.40
N THR A 324 3.26 -38.85 -19.09
CA THR A 324 3.61 -39.76 -20.20
C THR A 324 2.84 -39.41 -21.46
#